data_AF-A0A7J6UDV1-F1
#
_entry.id   AF-A0A7J6UDV1-F1
#
_cell.length_a   1.000
_cell.length_b   1.000
_cell.length_c   1.000
_cell.angle_alpha   90.00
_cell.angle_beta   90.00
_cell.angle_gamma   90.00
#
_symmetry.space_group_name_H-M   'P 1'
#
loop_
_entity.id
_entity.type
_entity.pdbx_description
1 polymer ?
#
loop_
_entity_poly.entity_id
_entity_poly.type
_entity_poly.pdbx_seq_one_letter_code
_entity_poly.pdbx_strand_id
1 'polypeptide(L)'
;VGGRIFQLAKSTLDKYPSTVLAVTVSDRWTNGDVTSPIFLDRNPEAFAFVLDWYRNGRIVLPRNCPVSKAAVQMEIEYFGLPRDTEVELERLSFAEVTHARYDVARVFQKIRLSCSNDEMRNQRARLLAQGIFSEM
;
A
#
# COMPACT_ATOMS: atom_id res chain seq x y z
N VAL A 1 14.06 1.48 -16.30
CA VAL A 1 12.85 0.72 -15.92
C VAL A 1 11.63 1.54 -16.29
N GLY A 2 10.81 1.11 -17.24
CA GLY A 2 9.60 1.84 -17.66
C GLY A 2 9.85 3.31 -17.99
N GLY A 3 10.99 3.62 -18.64
CA GLY A 3 11.42 4.99 -18.94
C GLY A 3 12.11 5.76 -17.80
N ARG A 4 12.05 5.29 -16.55
CA ARG A 4 12.77 5.88 -15.41
C ARG A 4 14.18 5.29 -15.27
N ILE A 5 15.17 6.16 -15.09
CA ILE A 5 16.57 5.77 -14.87
C ILE A 5 16.78 5.48 -13.38
N PHE A 6 17.36 4.32 -13.09
CA PHE A 6 17.79 3.93 -11.75
C PHE A 6 19.29 3.65 -11.77
N GLN A 7 20.00 4.17 -10.78
CA GLN A 7 21.41 3.93 -10.57
C GLN A 7 21.61 3.08 -9.31
N LEU A 8 22.43 2.04 -9.44
CA LEU A 8 22.62 1.01 -8.44
C LEU A 8 24.11 0.70 -8.33
N ALA A 9 24.58 0.49 -7.10
CA ALA A 9 25.92 -0.01 -6.88
C ALA A 9 25.96 -1.52 -7.16
N LYS A 10 27.07 -2.01 -7.73
CA LYS A 10 27.30 -3.44 -7.92
C LYS A 10 27.14 -4.23 -6.61
N SER A 11 27.72 -3.69 -5.54
CA SER A 11 27.64 -4.25 -4.19
C SER A 11 26.20 -4.44 -3.67
N THR A 12 25.23 -3.67 -4.17
CA THR A 12 23.83 -3.83 -3.81
C THR A 12 23.25 -5.12 -4.37
N LEU A 13 23.58 -5.47 -5.61
CA LEU A 13 23.07 -6.68 -6.27
C LEU A 13 23.87 -7.93 -5.89
N ASP A 14 25.17 -7.79 -5.62
CA ASP A 14 26.05 -8.87 -5.17
C ASP A 14 25.58 -9.53 -3.84
N LYS A 15 24.76 -8.83 -3.04
CA LYS A 15 24.15 -9.39 -1.82
C LYS A 15 23.23 -10.57 -2.10
N TYR A 16 22.58 -10.57 -3.27
CA TYR A 16 21.57 -11.56 -3.64
C TYR A 16 21.82 -12.02 -5.07
N PRO A 17 22.90 -12.78 -5.33
CA PRO A 17 23.34 -13.13 -6.68
C PRO A 17 22.38 -14.07 -7.42
N SER A 18 21.48 -14.74 -6.69
CA SER A 18 20.50 -15.68 -7.25
C SER A 18 19.25 -15.02 -7.84
N THR A 19 19.09 -13.71 -7.67
CA THR A 19 17.91 -12.99 -8.18
C THR A 19 18.05 -12.73 -9.68
N VAL A 20 16.91 -12.59 -10.35
CA VAL A 20 16.88 -12.31 -11.80
C VAL A 20 17.60 -11.01 -12.11
N LEU A 21 17.45 -9.98 -11.26
CA LEU A 21 18.11 -8.70 -11.46
C LEU A 21 19.63 -8.82 -11.39
N ALA A 22 20.17 -9.58 -10.43
CA ALA A 22 21.61 -9.79 -10.27
C ALA A 22 22.20 -10.61 -11.43
N VAL A 23 21.50 -11.66 -11.87
CA VAL A 23 21.91 -12.46 -13.04
C VAL A 23 21.86 -11.64 -14.33
N THR A 24 20.87 -10.76 -14.48
CA THR A 24 20.73 -9.91 -15.69
C THR A 24 21.89 -8.91 -15.84
N VAL A 25 22.51 -8.49 -14.73
CA VAL A 25 23.64 -7.54 -14.73
C VAL A 25 25.01 -8.23 -14.69
N SER A 26 25.10 -9.49 -14.24
CA SER A 26 26.39 -10.15 -13.98
C SER A 26 27.25 -10.24 -15.23
N ASP A 27 26.65 -10.61 -16.36
CA ASP A 27 27.36 -10.79 -17.63
C ASP A 27 27.87 -9.47 -18.21
N ARG A 28 27.23 -8.33 -17.89
CA ARG A 28 27.72 -7.02 -18.34
C ARG A 28 28.94 -6.57 -17.54
N TRP A 29 28.94 -6.83 -16.24
CA TRP A 29 30.05 -6.46 -15.38
C TRP A 29 31.31 -7.29 -15.63
N THR A 30 31.16 -8.56 -16.00
CA THR A 30 32.30 -9.43 -16.36
C THR A 30 32.95 -9.00 -17.67
N ASN A 31 32.15 -8.51 -18.63
CA ASN A 31 32.62 -8.07 -19.95
C ASN A 31 33.07 -6.59 -20.02
N GLY A 32 33.01 -5.84 -18.91
CA GLY A 32 33.45 -4.45 -18.84
C GLY A 32 32.51 -3.41 -19.48
N ASP A 33 31.33 -3.82 -19.95
CA ASP A 33 30.29 -2.95 -20.50
C ASP A 33 29.40 -2.41 -19.36
N VAL A 34 29.98 -1.49 -18.56
CA VAL A 34 29.31 -0.89 -17.39
C VAL A 34 28.65 0.45 -17.74
N THR A 35 28.89 0.98 -18.93
CA THR A 35 28.46 2.32 -19.33
C THR A 35 27.08 2.35 -19.97
N SER A 36 26.59 1.24 -20.52
CA SER A 36 25.28 1.17 -21.16
C SER A 36 24.15 0.87 -20.16
N PRO A 37 23.08 1.68 -20.12
CA PRO A 37 21.95 1.41 -19.23
C PRO A 37 21.15 0.19 -19.69
N ILE A 38 20.66 -0.60 -18.73
CA ILE A 38 19.76 -1.73 -19.00
C ILE A 38 18.31 -1.23 -19.04
N PHE A 39 17.61 -1.55 -20.13
CA PHE A 39 16.19 -1.34 -20.19
C PHE A 39 15.43 -2.53 -19.59
N LEU A 40 14.49 -2.23 -18.69
CA LEU A 40 13.56 -3.19 -18.12
C LEU A 40 12.15 -2.66 -18.39
N ASP A 41 11.34 -3.47 -19.05
CA ASP A 41 9.94 -3.16 -19.37
C ASP A 41 9.04 -3.49 -18.17
N ARG A 42 9.29 -2.80 -17.05
CA ARG A 42 8.62 -3.01 -15.76
C ARG A 42 8.13 -1.68 -15.19
N ASN A 43 7.23 -1.77 -14.22
CA ASN A 43 6.67 -0.60 -13.53
C ASN A 43 7.75 0.09 -12.66
N PRO A 44 8.11 1.36 -12.93
CA PRO A 44 9.15 2.04 -12.18
C PRO A 44 8.76 2.39 -10.74
N GLU A 45 7.48 2.65 -10.45
CA GLU A 45 7.01 2.95 -9.10
C GLU A 45 7.09 1.72 -8.20
N ALA A 46 6.68 0.55 -8.71
CA ALA A 46 6.79 -0.72 -7.99
C ALA A 46 8.24 -1.18 -7.83
N PHE A 47 9.09 -0.94 -8.86
CA PHE A 47 10.52 -1.28 -8.82
C PHE A 47 11.28 -0.57 -7.70
N ALA A 48 10.88 0.64 -7.32
CA ALA A 48 11.52 1.35 -6.21
C ALA A 48 11.51 0.53 -4.91
N PHE A 49 10.42 -0.20 -4.63
CA PHE A 49 10.30 -1.06 -3.45
C PHE A 49 11.20 -2.30 -3.53
N VAL A 50 11.41 -2.85 -4.74
CA VAL A 50 12.38 -3.92 -4.95
C VAL A 50 13.79 -3.44 -4.58
N LEU A 51 14.15 -2.21 -4.95
CA LEU A 51 15.46 -1.65 -4.58
C LEU A 51 15.59 -1.41 -3.07
N ASP A 52 14.53 -0.98 -2.41
CA ASP A 52 14.51 -0.83 -0.96
C ASP A 52 14.72 -2.17 -0.26
N TRP A 53 14.21 -3.26 -0.83
CA TRP A 53 14.53 -4.61 -0.35
C TRP A 53 16.03 -4.95 -0.48
N TYR A 54 16.68 -4.67 -1.63
CA TYR A 54 18.12 -4.90 -1.75
C TYR A 54 18.96 -4.09 -0.75
N ARG A 55 18.49 -2.88 -0.42
CA ARG A 55 19.19 -1.97 0.50
C ARG A 55 18.98 -2.36 1.96
N ASN A 56 17.73 -2.62 2.34
CA ASN A 56 17.29 -2.71 3.73
C ASN A 56 16.85 -4.11 4.16
N GLY A 57 16.69 -5.05 3.22
CA GLY A 57 16.19 -6.41 3.47
C GLY A 57 14.67 -6.50 3.71
N ARG A 58 13.92 -5.40 3.53
CA ARG A 58 12.48 -5.34 3.78
C ARG A 58 11.77 -4.38 2.86
N ILE A 59 10.46 -4.55 2.71
CA ILE A 59 9.58 -3.68 1.93
C ILE A 59 8.51 -3.11 2.86
N VAL A 60 8.42 -1.78 2.89
CA VAL A 60 7.38 -1.06 3.63
C VAL A 60 6.64 -0.14 2.67
N LEU A 61 5.33 -0.32 2.55
CA LEU A 61 4.46 0.53 1.75
C LEU A 61 3.91 1.66 2.62
N PRO A 62 4.13 2.93 2.23
CA PRO A 62 3.50 4.07 2.86
C PRO A 62 1.97 3.99 2.78
N ARG A 63 1.25 4.59 3.72
CA ARG A 63 -0.23 4.57 3.73
C ARG A 63 -0.85 5.11 2.44
N ASN A 64 -0.30 6.20 1.93
CA ASN A 64 -0.77 6.85 0.72
C ASN A 64 0.09 6.43 -0.49
N CYS A 65 0.60 5.20 -0.48
CA CYS A 65 1.39 4.69 -1.58
C CYS A 65 0.52 4.66 -2.85
N PRO A 66 0.99 5.25 -3.97
CA PRO A 66 0.28 5.18 -5.24
C PRO A 66 0.33 3.77 -5.87
N VAL A 67 1.14 2.87 -5.31
CA VAL A 67 1.33 1.50 -5.79
C VAL A 67 0.64 0.53 -4.83
N SER A 68 -0.15 -0.39 -5.39
CA SER A 68 -0.82 -1.42 -4.61
C SER A 68 0.18 -2.49 -4.14
N LYS A 69 -0.12 -3.14 -3.00
CA LYS A 69 0.66 -4.30 -2.52
C LYS A 69 0.77 -5.40 -3.57
N ALA A 70 -0.30 -5.63 -4.35
CA ALA A 70 -0.29 -6.61 -5.43
C ALA A 70 0.68 -6.24 -6.56
N ALA A 71 0.79 -4.96 -6.92
CA ALA A 71 1.76 -4.52 -7.92
C ALA A 71 3.21 -4.73 -7.45
N VAL A 72 3.50 -4.47 -6.18
CA VAL A 72 4.81 -4.78 -5.59
C VAL A 72 5.07 -6.28 -5.57
N GLN A 73 4.06 -7.09 -5.24
CA GLN A 73 4.18 -8.56 -5.24
C GLN A 73 4.54 -9.12 -6.62
N MET A 74 3.94 -8.58 -7.70
CA MET A 74 4.29 -8.97 -9.06
C MET A 74 5.77 -8.67 -9.41
N GLU A 75 6.35 -7.59 -8.88
CA GLU A 75 7.77 -7.30 -9.07
C GLU A 75 8.65 -8.22 -8.22
N ILE A 76 8.25 -8.54 -6.98
CA ILE A 76 8.94 -9.53 -6.13
C ILE A 76 9.08 -10.86 -6.87
N GLU A 77 8.00 -11.33 -7.47
CA GLU A 77 7.96 -12.56 -8.27
C GLU A 77 8.82 -12.45 -9.53
N TYR A 78 8.67 -11.36 -10.29
CA TYR A 78 9.40 -11.14 -11.54
C TYR A 78 10.92 -11.11 -11.33
N PHE A 79 11.39 -10.42 -10.29
CA PHE A 79 12.83 -10.31 -10.00
C PHE A 79 13.38 -11.51 -9.21
N GLY A 80 12.55 -12.49 -8.88
CA GLY A 80 12.96 -13.71 -8.17
C GLY A 80 13.48 -13.44 -6.76
N LEU A 81 12.82 -12.54 -6.03
CA LEU A 81 13.12 -12.30 -4.62
C LEU A 81 12.71 -13.53 -3.77
N PRO A 82 13.32 -13.73 -2.58
CA PRO A 82 12.95 -14.82 -1.67
C PRO A 82 11.46 -14.84 -1.34
N ARG A 83 10.88 -16.05 -1.22
CA ARG A 83 9.43 -16.24 -1.01
C ARG A 83 8.92 -15.72 0.33
N ASP A 84 9.81 -15.60 1.31
CA ASP A 84 9.59 -15.00 2.63
C ASP A 84 9.69 -13.47 2.60
N THR A 85 9.89 -12.86 1.44
CA THR A 85 9.83 -11.40 1.29
C THR A 85 8.39 -10.92 1.53
N GLU A 86 8.16 -10.37 2.71
CA GLU A 86 6.88 -9.78 3.07
C GLU A 86 6.81 -8.29 2.69
N VAL A 87 5.62 -7.89 2.26
CA VAL A 87 5.27 -6.49 2.03
C VAL A 87 4.50 -5.96 3.24
N GLU A 88 5.18 -5.16 4.05
CA GLU A 88 4.62 -4.52 5.24
C GLU A 88 3.87 -3.24 4.86
N LEU A 89 2.76 -2.98 5.54
CA LEU A 89 2.06 -1.69 5.46
C LEU A 89 2.48 -0.81 6.63
N GLU A 90 2.76 0.46 6.37
CA GLU A 90 3.09 1.44 7.39
C GLU A 90 1.94 1.57 8.42
N ARG A 91 2.20 1.16 9.67
CA ARG A 91 1.20 1.14 10.74
C ARG A 91 0.84 2.54 11.21
N LEU A 92 -0.41 2.74 11.60
CA LEU A 92 -0.85 3.94 12.30
C LEU A 92 -0.22 4.00 13.69
N SER A 93 0.18 5.19 14.11
CA SER A 93 0.55 5.44 15.49
C SER A 93 -0.66 5.31 16.41
N PHE A 94 -0.41 4.97 17.67
CA PHE A 94 -1.47 4.91 18.69
C PHE A 94 -2.25 6.23 18.80
N ALA A 95 -1.58 7.36 18.61
CA ALA A 95 -2.20 8.68 18.63
C ALA A 95 -3.21 8.86 17.48
N GLU A 96 -2.84 8.46 16.25
CA GLU A 96 -3.72 8.50 15.08
C GLU A 96 -4.92 7.56 15.26
N VAL A 97 -4.70 6.35 15.78
CA VAL A 97 -5.79 5.39 16.08
C VAL A 97 -6.73 5.95 17.13
N THR A 98 -6.18 6.56 18.18
CA THR A 98 -6.96 7.15 19.27
C THR A 98 -7.81 8.31 18.77
N HIS A 99 -7.23 9.24 17.99
CA HIS A 99 -7.97 10.34 17.38
C HIS A 99 -9.10 9.84 16.48
N ALA A 100 -8.83 8.88 15.59
CA ALA A 100 -9.86 8.31 14.73
C ALA A 100 -11.00 7.65 15.54
N ARG A 101 -10.67 6.93 16.62
CA ARG A 101 -11.68 6.34 17.52
C ARG A 101 -12.53 7.40 18.21
N TYR A 102 -11.91 8.47 18.70
CA TYR A 102 -12.62 9.58 19.32
C TYR A 102 -13.52 10.33 18.33
N ASP A 103 -13.04 10.57 17.10
CA ASP A 103 -13.85 11.23 16.06
C ASP A 103 -15.08 10.42 15.68
N VAL A 104 -14.91 9.11 15.47
CA VAL A 104 -16.03 8.21 15.19
C VAL A 104 -17.00 8.18 16.38
N ALA A 105 -16.50 8.01 17.61
CA ALA A 105 -17.34 8.01 18.81
C ALA A 105 -18.11 9.32 18.98
N ARG A 106 -17.48 10.46 18.70
CA ARG A 106 -18.10 11.79 18.75
C ARG A 106 -19.16 11.96 17.68
N VAL A 107 -18.93 11.48 16.45
CA VAL A 107 -19.94 11.49 15.38
C VAL A 107 -21.14 10.63 15.79
N PHE A 108 -20.92 9.41 16.27
CA PHE A 108 -22.00 8.55 16.77
C PHE A 108 -22.76 9.18 17.94
N GLN A 109 -22.06 9.79 18.89
CA GLN A 109 -22.69 10.49 20.00
C GLN A 109 -23.49 11.71 19.53
N LYS A 110 -22.96 12.47 18.57
CA LYS A 110 -23.65 13.62 18.00
C LYS A 110 -24.90 13.19 17.24
N ILE A 111 -24.83 12.12 16.44
CA ILE A 111 -26.00 11.51 15.78
C ILE A 111 -27.03 11.06 16.83
N ARG A 112 -26.58 10.39 17.89
CA ARG A 112 -27.45 9.93 18.98
C ARG A 112 -28.13 11.07 19.73
N LEU A 113 -27.46 12.20 19.88
CA LEU A 113 -27.99 13.40 20.56
C LEU A 113 -28.80 14.30 19.64
N SER A 114 -28.49 14.33 18.34
CA SER A 114 -29.22 15.13 17.34
C SER A 114 -30.52 14.49 16.90
N CYS A 115 -30.65 13.16 17.01
CA CYS A 115 -31.93 12.49 16.91
C CYS A 115 -32.60 12.50 18.28
N SER A 116 -33.43 13.50 18.56
CA SER A 116 -34.26 13.45 19.77
C SER A 116 -35.23 12.27 19.67
N ASN A 117 -35.40 11.50 20.74
CA ASN A 117 -36.44 10.47 20.82
C ASN A 117 -37.83 11.05 20.47
N ASP A 118 -38.05 12.34 20.73
CA ASP A 118 -39.28 13.04 20.40
C ASP A 118 -39.42 13.37 18.90
N GLU A 119 -38.32 13.61 18.18
CA GLU A 119 -38.35 13.77 16.72
C GLU A 119 -38.70 12.45 16.03
N MET A 120 -38.12 11.33 16.47
CA MET A 120 -38.43 10.01 15.92
C MET A 120 -39.86 9.56 16.27
N ARG A 121 -40.35 9.86 17.49
CA ARG A 121 -41.74 9.62 17.90
C ARG A 121 -42.73 10.48 17.11
N ASN A 122 -42.44 11.77 16.94
CA ASN A 122 -43.30 12.68 16.16
C ASN A 122 -43.29 12.35 14.66
N GLN A 123 -42.15 11.93 14.11
CA GLN A 123 -42.04 11.47 12.72
C GLN A 123 -42.83 10.18 12.50
N ARG A 124 -42.73 9.21 13.42
CA ARG A 124 -43.53 7.98 13.39
C ARG A 124 -45.02 8.26 13.53
N ALA A 125 -45.43 9.14 14.44
CA ALA A 125 -46.82 9.57 14.59
C ALA A 125 -47.37 10.26 13.32
N ARG A 126 -46.54 11.09 12.64
CA ARG A 126 -46.90 11.72 11.36
C ARG A 126 -47.06 10.70 10.23
N LEU A 127 -46.20 9.70 10.15
CA LEU A 127 -46.25 8.66 9.11
C LEU A 127 -47.44 7.69 9.31
N LEU A 128 -47.81 7.40 10.56
CA LEU A 128 -49.03 6.65 10.90
C LEU A 128 -50.30 7.45 10.54
N ALA A 129 -50.32 8.76 10.82
CA ALA A 129 -51.45 9.64 10.47
C ALA A 129 -51.63 9.83 8.95
N GLN A 130 -50.55 9.66 8.16
CA GLN A 130 -50.59 9.68 6.70
C GLN A 130 -50.95 8.31 6.08
N GLY A 131 -51.20 7.28 6.90
CA GLY A 131 -51.57 5.93 6.44
C GLY A 131 -50.43 5.15 5.77
N ILE A 132 -49.18 5.61 5.91
CA ILE A 132 -47.99 5.00 5.25
C ILE A 132 -47.54 3.74 5.99
N PHE A 133 -47.85 3.62 7.29
CA PHE A 133 -47.62 2.43 8.11
C PHE A 133 -48.92 2.03 8.83
N SER A 134 -49.19 0.73 8.91
CA SER A 134 -50.28 0.14 9.71
C SER A 134 -49.67 -0.52 10.95
N GLU A 135 -50.25 -0.28 12.13
CA GLU A 135 -49.85 -0.98 13.36
C GLU A 135 -50.26 -2.45 13.25
N MET A 136 -49.27 -3.35 13.23
CA MET A 136 -49.45 -4.79 13.49
C MET A 136 -49.41 -5.07 14.98
#